data_AF-A0A561TYX8-F1
#
_entry.id   AF-A0A561TYX8-F1
#
_cell.length_a   1.000
_cell.length_b   1.000
_cell.length_c   1.000
_cell.angle_alpha   90.00
_cell.angle_beta   90.00
_cell.angle_gamma   90.00
#
_symmetry.space_group_name_H-M   'P 1'
#
loop_
_entity.id
_entity.type
_entity.pdbx_description
1 polymer ?
#
loop_
_entity_poly.entity_id
_entity_poly.type
_entity_poly.pdbx_seq_one_letter_code
_entity_poly.pdbx_strand_id
1 'polypeptide(L)'
;MRPEWGGAARVSAGTVTGVSSQTIFEQSYYSGVPTYDFPQDLRDAQLALHRTRAAMEQYAKTLAWSAEPMPGWEADKQLHSGYRSAKPDSPGYTDEQREQLAAYRAQLLELSTAVMTHPYWEGLSENVVAARMALQHAHEQPAGEAG
;
A
#
# COMPACT_ATOMS: atom_id res chain seq x y z
N MET A 1 -25.87 53.27 -16.90
CA MET A 1 -24.68 52.98 -17.72
C MET A 1 -24.35 51.50 -17.58
N ARG A 2 -24.59 50.72 -18.64
CA ARG A 2 -24.13 49.33 -18.80
C ARG A 2 -23.08 49.35 -19.91
N PRO A 3 -22.03 48.51 -19.88
CA PRO A 3 -21.38 48.10 -21.09
C PRO A 3 -22.01 46.79 -21.60
N GLU A 4 -22.44 46.85 -22.84
CA GLU A 4 -22.78 45.73 -23.70
C GLU A 4 -21.54 44.92 -24.09
N TRP A 5 -21.60 43.60 -23.94
CA TRP A 5 -20.67 42.66 -24.57
C TRP A 5 -21.50 41.67 -25.37
N GLY A 6 -21.50 41.87 -26.69
CA GLY A 6 -21.91 40.87 -27.66
C GLY A 6 -20.73 39.93 -27.98
N GLY A 7 -21.06 38.71 -28.42
CA GLY A 7 -20.09 37.80 -29.02
C GLY A 7 -20.31 36.34 -28.62
N ALA A 8 -21.22 35.68 -29.31
CA ALA A 8 -21.37 34.23 -29.26
C ALA A 8 -20.10 33.56 -29.82
N ALA A 9 -19.55 32.60 -29.07
CA ALA A 9 -18.67 31.57 -29.60
C ALA A 9 -19.11 30.22 -29.01
N ARG A 10 -19.70 29.38 -29.86
CA ARG A 10 -19.83 27.95 -29.61
C ARG A 10 -18.41 27.36 -29.63
N VAL A 11 -18.03 26.66 -28.58
CA VAL A 11 -16.88 25.74 -28.60
C VAL A 11 -17.37 24.38 -28.15
N SER A 12 -17.08 23.39 -29.01
CA SER A 12 -17.44 21.97 -28.88
C SER A 12 -17.08 21.36 -27.54
N ALA A 13 -17.88 20.37 -27.14
CA ALA A 13 -17.54 19.38 -26.14
C ALA A 13 -16.25 18.65 -26.57
N GLY A 14 -15.15 18.98 -25.90
CA GLY A 14 -13.94 18.16 -25.85
C GLY A 14 -13.93 17.40 -24.54
N THR A 15 -14.04 16.08 -24.61
CA THR A 15 -13.88 15.18 -23.47
C THR A 15 -12.53 15.45 -22.80
N VAL A 16 -12.56 16.02 -21.59
CA VAL A 16 -11.38 16.04 -20.72
C VAL A 16 -11.22 14.62 -20.18
N THR A 17 -10.38 13.83 -20.83
CA THR A 17 -9.82 12.64 -20.18
C THR A 17 -8.77 13.18 -19.22
N GLY A 18 -9.21 13.50 -17.99
CA GLY A 18 -8.32 13.87 -16.91
C GLY A 18 -7.48 12.65 -16.54
N VAL A 19 -6.32 12.51 -17.17
CA VAL A 19 -5.26 11.67 -16.62
C VAL A 19 -4.88 12.31 -15.29
N SER A 20 -5.12 11.58 -14.20
CA SER A 20 -4.84 12.03 -12.84
C SER A 20 -3.36 12.44 -12.76
N SER A 21 -3.06 13.61 -12.17
CA SER A 21 -1.68 14.10 -12.02
C SER A 21 -0.76 13.13 -11.26
N GLN A 22 -1.35 12.18 -10.51
CA GLN A 22 -0.66 11.08 -9.84
C GLN A 22 -0.07 10.07 -10.85
N THR A 23 -0.80 9.76 -11.92
CA THR A 23 -0.39 8.83 -12.99
C THR A 23 0.79 9.39 -13.80
N ILE A 24 0.82 10.70 -14.07
CA ILE A 24 1.90 11.33 -14.85
C ILE A 24 3.21 11.39 -14.03
N PHE A 25 3.13 11.57 -12.72
CA PHE A 25 4.31 11.61 -11.85
C PHE A 25 4.94 10.22 -11.68
N GLU A 26 4.15 9.17 -11.56
CA GLU A 26 4.63 7.79 -11.53
C GLU A 26 5.18 7.35 -12.89
N GLN A 27 4.46 7.61 -13.99
CA GLN A 27 4.85 7.14 -15.32
C GLN A 27 6.13 7.81 -15.85
N SER A 28 6.39 9.07 -15.45
CA SER A 28 7.67 9.75 -15.74
C SER A 28 8.85 9.19 -14.93
N TYR A 29 8.59 8.67 -13.72
CA TYR A 29 9.60 7.96 -12.91
C TYR A 29 9.90 6.55 -13.45
N TYR A 30 8.92 5.90 -14.09
CA TYR A 30 9.06 4.53 -14.58
C TYR A 30 9.65 4.40 -15.99
N SER A 31 9.74 5.47 -16.77
CA SER A 31 10.28 5.45 -18.15
C SER A 31 11.82 5.42 -18.23
N GLY A 32 12.50 5.44 -17.07
CA GLY A 32 13.97 5.42 -16.97
C GLY A 32 14.53 4.56 -15.84
N VAL A 33 13.70 3.77 -15.14
CA VAL A 33 14.24 2.83 -14.14
C VAL A 33 15.01 1.72 -14.84
N PRO A 34 16.23 1.40 -14.36
CA PRO A 34 16.93 0.20 -14.78
C PRO A 34 15.98 -1.00 -14.68
N THR A 35 15.82 -1.72 -15.78
CA THR A 35 15.04 -2.96 -15.76
C THR A 35 15.87 -4.00 -15.01
N TYR A 36 15.53 -4.23 -13.74
CA TYR A 36 16.19 -5.22 -12.92
C TYR A 36 15.66 -6.62 -13.27
N ASP A 37 16.54 -7.51 -13.69
CA ASP A 37 16.21 -8.91 -13.90
C ASP A 37 16.27 -9.67 -12.55
N PHE A 38 15.19 -9.57 -11.79
CA PHE A 38 15.10 -10.22 -10.48
C PHE A 38 14.96 -11.74 -10.63
N PRO A 39 15.77 -12.54 -9.91
CA PRO A 39 15.60 -13.97 -9.81
C PRO A 39 14.18 -14.35 -9.37
N GLN A 40 13.66 -15.45 -9.90
CA GLN A 40 12.27 -15.86 -9.66
C GLN A 40 11.99 -16.15 -8.18
N ASP A 41 12.94 -16.76 -7.47
CA ASP A 41 12.86 -17.01 -6.03
C ASP A 41 12.78 -15.72 -5.21
N LEU A 42 13.51 -14.67 -5.60
CA LEU A 42 13.40 -13.34 -4.98
C LEU A 42 12.04 -12.69 -5.25
N ARG A 43 11.51 -12.83 -6.48
CA ARG A 43 10.16 -12.35 -6.83
C ARG A 43 9.09 -13.08 -6.05
N ASP A 44 9.21 -14.40 -5.92
CA ASP A 44 8.27 -15.25 -5.19
C ASP A 44 8.30 -14.94 -3.69
N ALA A 45 9.49 -14.73 -3.11
CA ALA A 45 9.63 -14.31 -1.71
C ALA A 45 8.98 -12.94 -1.46
N GLN A 46 9.17 -11.96 -2.35
CA GLN A 46 8.51 -10.66 -2.26
C GLN A 46 6.97 -10.79 -2.36
N LEU A 47 6.47 -11.60 -3.29
CA LEU A 47 5.04 -11.83 -3.47
C LEU A 47 4.44 -12.53 -2.24
N ALA A 48 5.12 -13.53 -1.69
CA ALA A 48 4.72 -14.20 -0.46
C ALA A 48 4.69 -13.22 0.73
N LEU A 49 5.68 -12.32 0.83
CA LEU A 49 5.71 -11.27 1.86
C LEU A 49 4.49 -10.35 1.77
N HIS A 50 4.15 -9.89 0.57
CA HIS A 50 2.96 -9.07 0.33
C HIS A 50 1.66 -9.79 0.68
N ARG A 51 1.50 -11.03 0.23
CA ARG A 51 0.31 -11.85 0.54
C ARG A 51 0.16 -12.07 2.03
N THR A 52 1.25 -12.39 2.72
CA THR A 52 1.25 -12.60 4.17
C THR A 52 0.86 -11.34 4.92
N ARG A 53 1.39 -10.17 4.52
CA ARG A 53 1.01 -8.87 5.09
C ARG A 53 -0.48 -8.60 4.89
N ALA A 54 -0.99 -8.79 3.67
CA ALA A 54 -2.40 -8.59 3.36
C ALA A 54 -3.30 -9.54 4.17
N ALA A 55 -2.92 -10.81 4.30
CA ALA A 55 -3.66 -11.79 5.10
C ALA A 55 -3.66 -11.42 6.60
N MET A 56 -2.51 -11.01 7.15
CA MET A 56 -2.41 -10.54 8.53
C MET A 56 -3.29 -9.30 8.77
N GLU A 57 -3.30 -8.34 7.85
CA GLU A 57 -4.15 -7.14 7.96
C GLU A 57 -5.64 -7.46 7.86
N GLN A 58 -6.03 -8.36 6.96
CA GLN A 58 -7.41 -8.84 6.87
C GLN A 58 -7.84 -9.54 8.15
N TYR A 59 -6.98 -10.39 8.70
CA TYR A 59 -7.22 -11.05 9.98
C TYR A 59 -7.31 -10.06 11.14
N ALA A 60 -6.40 -9.09 11.23
CA ALA A 60 -6.40 -8.08 12.28
C ALA A 60 -7.69 -7.24 12.30
N LYS A 61 -8.32 -7.02 11.14
CA LYS A 61 -9.62 -6.32 11.03
C LYS A 61 -10.78 -7.11 11.64
N THR A 62 -10.66 -8.42 11.82
CA THR A 62 -11.70 -9.25 12.46
C THR A 62 -11.52 -9.35 13.98
N LEU A 63 -10.38 -8.89 14.50
CA LEU A 63 -10.09 -8.96 15.92
C LEU A 63 -10.74 -7.84 16.70
N ALA A 64 -10.85 -8.03 18.02
CA ALA A 64 -11.24 -6.95 18.92
C ALA A 64 -10.29 -5.75 18.77
N TRP A 65 -10.76 -4.55 19.11
CA TRP A 65 -9.93 -3.36 18.92
C TRP A 65 -8.74 -3.27 19.90
N SER A 66 -8.75 -4.09 20.96
CA SER A 66 -7.65 -4.24 21.92
C SER A 66 -7.23 -5.71 22.04
N ALA A 67 -5.92 -5.93 22.16
CA ALA A 67 -5.34 -7.25 22.38
C ALA A 67 -5.58 -7.78 23.80
N GLU A 68 -5.62 -6.90 24.80
CA GLU A 68 -6.00 -7.25 26.17
C GLU A 68 -7.45 -6.86 26.46
N PRO A 69 -8.10 -7.51 27.44
CA PRO A 69 -9.38 -7.05 27.95
C PRO A 69 -9.25 -5.59 28.41
N MET A 70 -10.07 -4.71 27.84
CA MET A 70 -10.06 -3.30 28.19
C MET A 70 -11.49 -2.75 28.26
N PRO A 71 -11.79 -1.91 29.27
CA PRO A 71 -13.07 -1.22 29.31
C PRO A 71 -13.19 -0.27 28.12
N GLY A 72 -14.42 -0.13 27.64
CA GLY A 72 -14.81 0.85 26.67
C GLY A 72 -14.62 2.26 27.22
N TRP A 73 -14.52 3.21 26.30
CA TRP A 73 -14.31 4.60 26.63
C TRP A 73 -15.02 5.50 25.63
N GLU A 74 -15.34 6.69 26.10
CA GLU A 74 -15.91 7.79 25.33
C GLU A 74 -15.00 9.00 25.56
N ALA A 75 -14.47 9.57 24.47
CA ALA A 75 -13.67 10.78 24.57
C ALA A 75 -14.56 12.01 24.71
N ASP A 76 -13.98 13.03 25.35
CA ASP A 76 -14.56 14.37 25.31
C ASP A 76 -14.75 14.86 23.87
N LYS A 77 -15.74 15.74 23.72
CA LYS A 77 -16.05 16.38 22.45
C LYS A 77 -14.81 17.11 21.93
N GLN A 78 -14.41 16.81 20.70
CA GLN A 78 -13.34 17.54 20.02
C GLN A 78 -13.75 19.01 19.80
N LEU A 79 -12.84 19.95 20.03
CA LEU A 79 -13.10 21.38 19.84
C LEU A 79 -13.47 21.63 18.36
N HIS A 80 -14.60 22.33 18.13
CA HIS A 80 -15.16 22.61 16.79
C HIS A 80 -15.67 21.41 15.97
N SER A 81 -15.86 20.23 16.58
CA SER A 81 -16.55 19.09 15.94
C SER A 81 -17.69 18.56 16.80
N GLY A 82 -18.75 18.05 16.18
CA GLY A 82 -19.81 17.30 16.87
C GLY A 82 -19.43 15.85 17.19
N TYR A 83 -18.31 15.37 16.64
CA TYR A 83 -17.85 14.00 16.75
C TYR A 83 -17.29 13.69 18.14
N ARG A 84 -17.67 12.52 18.68
CA ARG A 84 -17.07 11.90 19.86
C ARG A 84 -16.55 10.53 19.46
N SER A 85 -15.28 10.28 19.76
CA SER A 85 -14.70 8.95 19.58
C SER A 85 -15.13 8.05 20.73
N ALA A 86 -15.62 6.87 20.37
CA ALA A 86 -16.10 5.87 21.28
C ALA A 86 -15.49 4.52 20.94
N LYS A 87 -15.20 3.70 21.94
CA LYS A 87 -14.94 2.27 21.78
C LYS A 87 -15.73 1.49 22.83
N PRO A 88 -16.42 0.39 22.45
CA PRO A 88 -17.07 -0.49 23.42
C PRO A 88 -16.02 -1.28 24.21
N ASP A 89 -16.44 -1.99 25.25
CA ASP A 89 -15.58 -2.95 25.96
C ASP A 89 -14.92 -3.91 24.97
N SER A 90 -13.61 -4.10 25.11
CA SER A 90 -12.87 -5.12 24.38
C SER A 90 -12.70 -6.35 25.26
N PRO A 91 -13.06 -7.55 24.78
CA PRO A 91 -12.75 -8.79 25.49
C PRO A 91 -11.26 -9.17 25.40
N GLY A 92 -10.46 -8.49 24.58
CA GLY A 92 -9.09 -8.91 24.27
C GLY A 92 -9.06 -10.01 23.21
N TYR A 93 -7.85 -10.48 22.89
CA TYR A 93 -7.64 -11.60 21.98
C TYR A 93 -7.68 -12.92 22.75
N THR A 94 -8.30 -13.93 22.12
CA THR A 94 -8.16 -15.32 22.55
C THR A 94 -6.73 -15.82 22.32
N ASP A 95 -6.35 -16.92 22.97
CA ASP A 95 -5.02 -17.52 22.79
C ASP A 95 -4.78 -17.94 21.34
N GLU A 96 -5.77 -18.57 20.70
CA GLU A 96 -5.73 -18.93 19.27
C GLU A 96 -5.51 -17.69 18.39
N GLN A 97 -6.14 -16.56 18.72
CA GLN A 97 -5.96 -15.32 17.97
C GLN A 97 -4.55 -14.74 18.13
N ARG A 98 -3.98 -14.82 19.33
CA ARG A 98 -2.60 -14.40 19.61
C ARG A 98 -1.60 -15.29 18.88
N GLU A 99 -1.82 -16.61 18.91
CA GLU A 99 -0.99 -17.60 18.24
C GLU A 99 -1.02 -17.40 16.71
N GLN A 100 -2.21 -17.21 16.12
CA GLN A 100 -2.34 -16.93 14.69
C GLN A 100 -1.61 -15.63 14.29
N LEU A 101 -1.71 -14.56 15.09
CA LEU A 101 -0.95 -13.33 14.85
C LEU A 101 0.57 -13.53 15.02
N ALA A 102 0.99 -14.34 15.98
CA ALA A 102 2.40 -14.68 16.18
C ALA A 102 2.95 -15.46 15.00
N ALA A 103 2.19 -16.42 14.46
CA ALA A 103 2.54 -17.16 13.25
C ALA A 103 2.70 -16.24 12.03
N TYR A 104 1.76 -15.31 11.82
CA TYR A 104 1.90 -14.29 10.77
C TYR A 104 3.16 -13.44 10.95
N ARG A 105 3.44 -12.97 12.17
CA ARG A 105 4.64 -12.16 12.43
C ARG A 105 5.94 -12.94 12.21
N ALA A 106 5.98 -14.21 12.61
CA ALA A 106 7.13 -15.07 12.37
C ALA A 106 7.37 -15.29 10.87
N GLN A 107 6.31 -15.58 10.11
CA GLN A 107 6.39 -15.75 8.66
C GLN A 107 6.80 -14.44 7.94
N LEU A 108 6.27 -13.29 8.38
CA LEU A 108 6.70 -11.99 7.86
C LEU A 108 8.19 -11.74 8.12
N LEU A 109 8.68 -12.05 9.32
CA LEU A 109 10.09 -11.92 9.66
C LEU A 109 10.94 -12.80 8.74
N GLU A 110 10.62 -14.09 8.63
CA GLU A 110 11.33 -15.04 7.76
C GLU A 110 11.38 -14.56 6.31
N LEU A 111 10.25 -14.18 5.73
CA LEU A 111 10.17 -13.71 4.34
C LEU A 111 10.93 -12.39 4.16
N SER A 112 10.83 -11.46 5.11
CA SER A 112 11.59 -10.21 5.04
C SER A 112 13.10 -10.46 5.12
N THR A 113 13.55 -11.41 5.94
CA THR A 113 14.95 -11.81 5.98
C THR A 113 15.38 -12.40 4.64
N ALA A 114 14.61 -13.36 4.10
CA ALA A 114 14.90 -13.99 2.81
C ALA A 114 15.03 -12.96 1.68
N VAL A 115 14.15 -11.97 1.63
CA VAL A 115 14.25 -10.87 0.67
C VAL A 115 15.47 -10.00 0.98
N MET A 116 15.68 -9.54 2.22
CA MET A 116 16.75 -8.56 2.53
C MET A 116 18.16 -9.11 2.39
N THR A 117 18.36 -10.41 2.66
CA THR A 117 19.68 -11.08 2.64
C THR A 117 19.91 -11.91 1.38
N HIS A 118 19.11 -11.71 0.33
CA HIS A 118 19.22 -12.49 -0.89
C HIS A 118 20.58 -12.27 -1.61
N PRO A 119 21.25 -13.32 -2.13
CA PRO A 119 22.55 -13.19 -2.81
C PRO A 119 22.55 -12.24 -4.02
N TYR A 120 21.38 -12.05 -4.65
CA TYR A 120 21.21 -11.07 -5.74
C TYR A 120 21.74 -9.68 -5.39
N TRP A 121 21.58 -9.25 -4.13
CA TRP A 121 22.01 -7.92 -3.70
C TRP A 121 23.53 -7.77 -3.68
N GLU A 122 24.28 -8.85 -3.49
CA GLU A 122 25.75 -8.83 -3.53
C GLU A 122 26.28 -8.55 -4.95
N GLY A 123 25.50 -8.91 -5.97
CA GLY A 123 25.82 -8.64 -7.37
C GLY A 123 25.57 -7.19 -7.81
N LEU A 124 24.93 -6.37 -6.97
CA LEU A 124 24.65 -4.97 -7.27
C LEU A 124 25.66 -4.05 -6.56
N SER A 125 26.54 -3.40 -7.34
CA SER A 125 27.55 -2.48 -6.82
C SER A 125 26.97 -1.13 -6.37
N GLU A 126 25.81 -0.74 -6.90
CA GLU A 126 25.11 0.51 -6.60
C GLU A 126 23.61 0.33 -6.78
N ASN A 127 22.82 1.35 -6.40
CA ASN A 127 21.36 1.40 -6.64
C ASN A 127 20.54 0.27 -5.97
N VAL A 128 21.06 -0.42 -4.96
CA VAL A 128 20.34 -1.48 -4.22
C VAL A 128 19.00 -0.98 -3.65
N VAL A 129 18.94 0.28 -3.20
CA VAL A 129 17.68 0.89 -2.73
C VAL A 129 16.66 1.00 -3.85
N ALA A 130 17.06 1.52 -5.02
CA ALA A 130 16.19 1.63 -6.19
C ALA A 130 15.74 0.23 -6.68
N ALA A 131 16.64 -0.76 -6.66
CA ALA A 131 16.31 -2.15 -6.99
C ALA A 131 15.30 -2.75 -6.00
N ARG A 132 15.43 -2.51 -4.69
CA ARG A 132 14.45 -2.95 -3.70
C ARG A 132 13.08 -2.29 -3.88
N MET A 133 13.06 -1.00 -4.20
CA MET A 133 11.82 -0.29 -4.54
C MET A 133 11.16 -0.89 -5.78
N ALA A 134 11.93 -1.15 -6.84
CA ALA A 134 11.42 -1.81 -8.04
C ALA A 134 10.92 -3.24 -7.77
N LEU A 135 11.61 -4.01 -6.92
CA LEU A 135 11.18 -5.35 -6.53
C LEU A 135 9.80 -5.34 -5.85
N GLN A 136 9.53 -4.33 -5.02
CA GLN A 136 8.22 -4.18 -4.36
C GLN A 136 7.07 -4.15 -5.38
N HIS A 137 7.28 -3.53 -6.54
CA HIS A 137 6.30 -3.41 -7.62
C HIS A 137 6.44 -4.48 -8.72
N ALA A 138 7.41 -5.40 -8.61
CA ALA A 138 7.70 -6.38 -9.68
C ALA A 138 6.51 -7.32 -9.99
N HIS A 139 5.59 -7.48 -9.05
CA HIS A 139 4.37 -8.27 -9.21
C HIS A 139 3.20 -7.51 -9.87
N GLU A 140 3.30 -6.18 -9.97
CA GLU A 140 2.31 -5.29 -10.60
C GLU A 140 2.62 -5.05 -12.07
N GLN A 141 3.87 -5.28 -12.51
CA GLN A 141 4.24 -5.20 -13.92
C GLN A 141 3.46 -6.25 -14.73
N PRO A 142 2.57 -5.83 -15.64
CA PRO A 142 1.85 -6.77 -16.47
C PRO A 142 2.84 -7.49 -17.38
N ALA A 143 2.65 -8.81 -17.50
CA ALA A 143 3.36 -9.60 -18.49
C ALA A 143 3.02 -9.07 -19.89
N GLY A 144 3.94 -8.30 -20.48
CA GLY A 144 4.01 -8.00 -21.90
C GLY A 144 2.81 -7.28 -22.50
N GLU A 145 2.97 -5.98 -22.75
CA GLU A 145 2.38 -5.37 -23.95
C GLU A 145 3.07 -5.99 -25.17
N ALA A 146 2.59 -7.16 -25.59
CA ALA A 146 2.78 -7.68 -26.94
C ALA A 146 1.53 -7.29 -27.74
N GLY A 147 1.66 -6.25 -28.56
CA GLY A 147 0.67 -5.78 -29.52
C GLY A 147 1.34 -4.90 -30.56
#